data_AF-A0A226ESQ2-F1
#
_entry.id   AF-A0A226ESQ2-F1
#
_cell.length_a   1.000
_cell.length_b   1.000
_cell.length_c   1.000
_cell.angle_alpha   90.00
_cell.angle_beta   90.00
_cell.angle_gamma   90.00
#
_symmetry.space_group_name_H-M   'P 1'
#
loop_
_entity.id
_entity.type
_entity.pdbx_description
1 polymer ?
#
loop_
_entity_poly.entity_id
_entity_poly.type
_entity_poly.pdbx_seq_one_letter_code
_entity_poly.pdbx_strand_id
1 'polypeptide(L)'
;MAMFTTALARQSYQIFGKGVFQRQLQLTPAAAKWLATSSCAKADVLKQGEDFWDKNKRLNRPMSPHLTIYKWQVTMIGSITHRATGLAMSGIMSGFAIGMLMLPGSFPHYLGIIESMHYGGACIFLLKYALSWPFMFHFANGIRHLAWDMGKGFENKEVATTGVTVAAIATALAIIVSVM
;
A
#
# COMPACT_ATOMS: atom_id res chain seq x y z
N MET A 1 -17.98 53.17 20.89
CA MET A 1 -19.29 53.09 21.60
C MET A 1 -19.74 51.64 21.76
N ALA A 2 -18.87 50.76 22.28
CA ALA A 2 -19.14 49.32 22.45
C ALA A 2 -18.37 48.72 23.64
N MET A 3 -18.16 49.50 24.71
CA MET A 3 -17.50 49.05 25.95
C MET A 3 -18.30 49.37 27.23
N PHE A 4 -19.57 49.75 27.10
CA PHE A 4 -20.42 50.10 28.26
C PHE A 4 -21.59 49.14 28.52
N THR A 5 -21.79 48.12 27.69
CA THR A 5 -22.93 47.20 27.79
C THR A 5 -22.65 45.89 28.53
N THR A 6 -21.38 45.57 28.83
CA THR A 6 -21.02 44.30 29.50
C THR A 6 -20.91 44.39 31.03
N ALA A 7 -20.88 45.61 31.60
CA ALA A 7 -20.75 45.80 33.05
C ALA A 7 -22.08 45.59 33.81
N LEU A 8 -23.22 45.94 33.22
CA LEU A 8 -24.53 45.81 33.87
C LEU A 8 -25.08 44.37 33.86
N ALA A 9 -24.62 43.52 32.93
CA ALA A 9 -25.00 42.10 32.89
C ALA A 9 -24.28 41.25 33.96
N ARG A 10 -23.16 41.73 34.53
CA ARG A 10 -22.45 41.06 35.62
C ARG A 10 -22.99 41.41 37.02
N GLN A 11 -23.73 42.51 37.16
CA GLN A 11 -24.22 42.95 38.47
C GLN A 11 -25.57 42.34 38.87
N SER A 12 -26.38 41.92 37.90
CA SER A 12 -27.70 41.29 38.16
C SER A 12 -27.59 39.85 38.68
N TYR A 13 -26.48 39.16 38.42
CA TYR A 13 -26.28 37.76 38.86
C TYR A 13 -25.87 37.61 40.32
N GLN A 14 -25.61 38.70 41.04
CA GLN A 14 -25.18 38.67 42.44
C GLN A 14 -26.33 38.87 43.45
N ILE A 15 -27.56 39.12 42.98
CA ILE A 15 -28.67 39.58 43.86
C ILE A 15 -29.76 38.52 44.08
N PHE A 16 -29.74 37.38 43.37
CA PHE A 16 -30.76 36.33 43.54
C PHE A 16 -30.17 34.98 43.94
N GLY A 17 -30.28 34.66 45.23
CA GLY A 17 -30.47 33.28 45.70
C GLY A 17 -29.22 32.46 46.01
N LYS A 18 -28.41 32.89 46.99
CA LYS A 18 -27.66 31.94 47.81
C LYS A 18 -28.66 31.23 48.74
N GLY A 19 -29.18 30.09 48.30
CA GLY A 19 -30.03 29.25 49.13
C GLY A 19 -31.15 28.65 48.31
N VAL A 20 -31.42 27.38 48.56
CA VAL A 20 -32.36 26.49 47.86
C VAL A 20 -31.69 25.71 46.73
N PHE A 21 -31.60 24.41 46.95
CA PHE A 21 -31.16 23.35 46.02
C PHE A 21 -29.67 22.99 45.92
N GLN A 22 -29.02 22.82 47.07
CA GLN A 22 -27.88 21.91 47.19
C GLN A 22 -28.40 20.50 47.53
N ARG A 23 -29.13 19.86 46.60
CA ARG A 23 -29.44 18.43 46.71
C ARG A 23 -28.14 17.69 46.37
N GLN A 24 -27.30 17.45 47.37
CA GLN A 24 -26.23 16.47 47.27
C GLN A 24 -26.86 15.15 46.84
N LEU A 25 -26.68 14.77 45.57
CA LEU A 25 -26.99 13.43 45.12
C LEU A 25 -25.97 12.53 45.83
N GLN A 26 -26.32 12.05 47.02
CA GLN A 26 -25.49 11.09 47.74
C GLN A 26 -25.49 9.81 46.92
N LEU A 27 -24.46 9.64 46.10
CA LEU A 27 -24.21 8.40 45.38
C LEU A 27 -24.14 7.30 46.44
N THR A 28 -24.96 6.26 46.27
CA THR A 28 -24.86 5.09 47.14
C THR A 28 -23.45 4.51 47.02
N PRO A 29 -22.91 3.85 48.06
CA PRO A 29 -21.60 3.21 47.99
C PRO A 29 -21.49 2.25 46.80
N ALA A 30 -22.62 1.65 46.39
CA ALA A 30 -22.73 0.83 45.19
C ALA A 30 -22.51 1.63 43.89
N ALA A 31 -23.13 2.81 43.74
CA ALA A 31 -22.93 3.68 42.58
C ALA A 31 -21.50 4.25 42.52
N ALA A 32 -20.94 4.64 43.67
CA ALA A 32 -19.54 5.08 43.78
C ALA A 32 -18.56 3.95 43.43
N LYS A 33 -18.84 2.72 43.87
CA LYS A 33 -18.06 1.52 43.52
C LYS A 33 -18.20 1.18 42.04
N TRP A 34 -19.39 1.30 41.46
CA TRP A 34 -19.64 1.04 40.03
C TRP A 34 -18.85 2.03 39.15
N LEU A 35 -18.85 3.32 39.51
CA LEU A 35 -18.02 4.34 38.88
C LEU A 35 -16.51 4.06 39.06
N ALA A 36 -16.08 3.65 40.25
CA ALA A 36 -14.69 3.28 40.50
C ALA A 36 -14.23 2.00 39.76
N THR A 37 -15.14 1.06 39.50
CA THR A 37 -14.88 -0.16 38.71
C THR A 37 -15.12 0.02 37.22
N SER A 38 -15.70 1.15 36.80
CA SER A 38 -15.83 1.52 35.40
C SER A 38 -14.46 1.97 34.86
N SER A 39 -13.57 0.99 34.72
CA SER A 39 -12.22 1.10 34.12
C SER A 39 -12.24 1.65 32.69
N CYS A 40 -13.41 1.86 32.10
CA CYS A 40 -13.58 2.57 30.84
C CYS A 40 -13.15 4.05 30.93
N ALA A 41 -12.95 4.57 32.13
CA ALA A 41 -12.51 5.94 32.40
C ALA A 41 -11.12 6.07 33.05
N LYS A 42 -10.22 5.09 32.86
CA LYS A 42 -8.82 5.48 32.59
C LYS A 42 -8.80 6.03 31.18
N ALA A 43 -9.48 7.16 31.01
CA ALA A 43 -9.42 7.94 29.80
C ALA A 43 -7.92 8.09 29.51
N ASP A 44 -7.52 7.67 28.32
CA ASP A 44 -6.48 8.37 27.58
C ASP A 44 -6.42 9.79 28.11
N VAL A 45 -5.31 10.18 28.74
CA VAL A 45 -5.06 11.60 28.94
C VAL A 45 -5.08 12.16 27.54
N LEU A 46 -6.22 12.69 27.11
CA LEU A 46 -6.41 13.26 25.81
C LEU A 46 -5.49 14.47 25.81
N LYS A 47 -4.27 14.28 25.32
CA LYS A 47 -3.36 15.36 25.03
C LYS A 47 -4.03 16.14 23.91
N GLN A 48 -4.71 17.23 24.29
CA GLN A 48 -5.28 18.15 23.33
C GLN A 48 -4.13 18.63 22.42
N GLY A 49 -4.27 18.44 21.11
CA GLY A 49 -3.23 18.73 20.13
C GLY A 49 -2.24 17.60 19.81
N GLU A 50 -2.47 16.37 20.30
CA GLU A 50 -1.65 15.22 19.91
C GLU A 50 -1.92 14.79 18.45
N ASP A 51 -0.84 14.61 17.69
CA ASP A 51 -0.90 14.14 16.30
C ASP A 51 -1.43 12.70 16.20
N PHE A 52 -2.06 12.37 15.08
CA PHE A 52 -2.63 11.03 14.84
C PHE A 52 -1.58 9.92 14.96
N TRP A 53 -0.36 10.13 14.46
CA TRP A 53 0.68 9.10 14.50
C TRP A 53 1.20 8.90 15.91
N ASP A 54 1.43 9.99 16.64
CA ASP A 54 1.91 9.94 18.02
C ASP A 54 0.89 9.29 18.95
N LYS A 55 -0.39 9.61 18.75
CA LYS A 55 -1.50 8.96 19.46
C LYS A 55 -1.51 7.44 19.24
N ASN A 56 -1.40 6.97 18.00
CA ASN A 56 -1.44 5.53 17.71
C ASN A 56 -0.17 4.78 18.17
N LYS A 57 1.00 5.42 18.08
CA LYS A 57 2.25 4.89 18.65
C LYS A 57 2.17 4.76 20.16
N ARG A 58 1.71 5.82 20.85
CA ARG A 58 1.52 5.84 22.31
C ARG A 58 0.54 4.78 22.77
N LEU A 59 -0.56 4.60 22.03
CA LEU A 59 -1.60 3.64 22.34
C LEU A 59 -1.27 2.20 21.95
N ASN A 60 -0.14 1.97 21.27
CA ASN A 60 0.32 0.66 20.78
C ASN A 60 -0.81 -0.13 20.09
N ARG A 61 -1.60 0.55 19.26
CA ARG A 61 -2.73 -0.08 18.56
C ARG A 61 -2.21 -0.98 17.45
N PRO A 62 -2.66 -2.26 17.39
CA PRO A 62 -2.24 -3.15 16.32
C PRO A 62 -2.80 -2.66 14.97
N MET A 63 -2.02 -2.86 13.90
CA MET A 63 -2.50 -2.66 12.54
C MET A 63 -3.43 -3.80 12.15
N SER A 64 -4.57 -3.49 11.53
CA SER A 64 -5.45 -4.53 11.00
C SER A 64 -4.73 -5.35 9.91
N PRO A 65 -4.97 -6.68 9.85
CA PRO A 65 -4.44 -7.48 8.77
C PRO A 65 -4.98 -6.97 7.43
N HIS A 66 -4.14 -6.98 6.40
CA HIS A 66 -4.47 -6.42 5.08
C HIS A 66 -4.08 -7.40 3.97
N LEU A 67 -2.79 -7.54 3.63
CA LEU A 67 -2.36 -8.43 2.54
C LEU A 67 -2.68 -9.91 2.81
N THR A 68 -2.65 -10.34 4.07
CA THR A 68 -2.86 -11.73 4.46
C THR A 68 -4.31 -12.18 4.39
N ILE A 69 -5.27 -11.25 4.43
CA ILE A 69 -6.71 -11.55 4.44
C ILE A 69 -7.42 -11.09 3.17
N TYR A 70 -6.78 -10.26 2.35
CA TYR A 70 -7.40 -9.70 1.16
C TYR A 70 -7.52 -10.75 0.05
N LYS A 71 -8.66 -10.79 -0.63
CA LYS A 71 -8.89 -11.70 -1.76
C LYS A 71 -8.08 -11.23 -2.98
N TRP A 72 -7.26 -12.11 -3.52
CA TRP A 72 -6.49 -11.84 -4.74
C TRP A 72 -7.41 -11.51 -5.92
N GLN A 73 -7.10 -10.41 -6.60
CA GLN A 73 -7.80 -9.91 -7.78
C GLN A 73 -6.83 -9.78 -8.96
N VAL A 74 -7.34 -9.94 -10.19
CA VAL A 74 -6.55 -9.83 -11.43
C VAL A 74 -5.84 -8.48 -11.53
N THR A 75 -6.47 -7.41 -11.03
CA THR A 75 -5.90 -6.06 -10.95
C THR A 75 -4.66 -5.99 -10.06
N MET A 76 -4.75 -6.55 -8.86
CA MET A 76 -3.66 -6.58 -7.89
C MET A 76 -2.48 -7.40 -8.42
N ILE A 77 -2.76 -8.60 -8.92
CA ILE A 77 -1.73 -9.49 -9.50
C ILE A 77 -1.05 -8.77 -10.66
N GLY A 78 -1.82 -8.25 -11.62
CA GLY A 78 -1.27 -7.53 -12.78
C GLY A 78 -0.39 -6.34 -12.38
N SER A 79 -0.81 -5.57 -11.37
CA SER A 79 -0.04 -4.43 -10.87
C SER A 79 1.28 -4.84 -10.22
N ILE A 80 1.28 -5.86 -9.36
CA ILE A 80 2.50 -6.38 -8.72
C ILE A 80 3.44 -6.98 -9.77
N THR A 81 2.91 -7.78 -10.70
CA THR A 81 3.70 -8.38 -11.78
C THR A 81 4.32 -7.30 -12.66
N HIS A 82 3.62 -6.19 -12.96
CA HIS A 82 4.18 -5.09 -13.75
C HIS A 82 5.36 -4.43 -13.04
N ARG A 83 5.25 -4.20 -11.72
CA ARG A 83 6.39 -3.68 -10.91
C ARG A 83 7.54 -4.68 -10.86
N ALA A 84 7.26 -5.94 -10.58
CA ALA A 84 8.27 -6.98 -10.45
C ALA A 84 9.05 -7.19 -11.77
N THR A 85 8.35 -7.25 -12.90
CA THR A 85 8.97 -7.37 -14.23
C THR A 85 9.83 -6.15 -14.56
N GLY A 86 9.36 -4.94 -14.27
CA GLY A 86 10.14 -3.70 -14.47
C GLY A 86 11.42 -3.65 -13.63
N LEU A 87 11.33 -4.03 -12.35
CA LEU A 87 12.48 -4.13 -11.45
C LEU A 87 13.48 -5.21 -11.90
N ALA A 88 12.99 -6.39 -12.25
CA ALA A 88 13.82 -7.50 -12.73
C ALA A 88 14.58 -7.11 -14.00
N MET A 89 13.89 -6.55 -15.00
CA MET A 89 14.53 -6.10 -16.24
C MET A 89 15.56 -5.00 -16.00
N SER A 90 15.23 -4.01 -15.16
CA SER A 90 16.15 -2.92 -14.81
C SER A 90 17.40 -3.45 -14.11
N GLY A 91 17.23 -4.40 -13.19
CA GLY A 91 18.32 -5.07 -12.49
C GLY A 91 19.21 -5.89 -13.43
N ILE A 92 18.60 -6.69 -14.32
CA ILE A 92 19.33 -7.50 -15.31
C ILE A 92 20.12 -6.60 -16.25
N MET A 93 19.49 -5.55 -16.81
CA MET A 93 20.15 -4.64 -17.75
C MET A 93 21.29 -3.88 -17.09
N SER A 94 21.06 -3.33 -15.89
CA SER A 94 22.10 -2.59 -15.15
C SER A 94 23.25 -3.51 -14.73
N GLY A 95 22.92 -4.70 -14.23
CA GLY A 95 23.92 -5.70 -13.84
C GLY A 95 24.73 -6.19 -15.04
N PHE A 96 24.09 -6.42 -16.19
CA PHE A 96 24.77 -6.77 -17.43
C PHE A 96 25.69 -5.64 -17.91
N ALA A 97 25.22 -4.39 -17.91
CA ALA A 97 26.03 -3.24 -18.33
C ALA A 97 27.25 -3.04 -17.43
N ILE A 98 27.08 -3.09 -16.11
CA ILE A 98 28.18 -3.00 -15.14
C ILE A 98 29.12 -4.19 -15.30
N GLY A 99 28.57 -5.40 -15.44
CA GLY A 99 29.34 -6.62 -15.63
C GLY A 99 30.23 -6.55 -16.86
N MET A 100 29.69 -6.15 -18.01
CA MET A 100 30.46 -6.02 -19.24
C MET A 100 31.51 -4.90 -19.19
N LEU A 101 31.34 -3.89 -18.33
CA LEU A 101 32.33 -2.84 -18.11
C LEU A 101 33.46 -3.27 -17.18
N MET A 102 33.16 -4.09 -16.16
CA MET A 102 34.11 -4.49 -15.12
C MET A 102 34.85 -5.79 -15.43
N LEU A 103 34.25 -6.66 -16.24
CA LEU A 103 34.83 -7.95 -16.57
C LEU A 103 35.82 -7.83 -17.75
N PRO A 104 36.91 -8.62 -17.76
CA PRO A 104 38.01 -8.46 -18.74
C PRO A 104 37.71 -9.04 -20.14
N GLY A 105 36.63 -9.81 -20.28
CA GLY A 105 36.26 -10.53 -21.49
C GLY A 105 35.23 -9.78 -22.34
N SER A 106 35.21 -10.06 -23.64
CA SER A 106 34.18 -9.55 -24.54
C SER A 106 32.89 -10.37 -24.45
N PHE A 107 31.78 -9.84 -24.97
CA PHE A 107 30.50 -10.58 -24.99
C PHE A 107 30.60 -11.94 -25.71
N PRO A 108 31.24 -12.07 -26.89
CA PRO A 108 31.46 -13.38 -27.52
C PRO A 108 32.26 -14.36 -26.67
N HIS A 109 33.21 -13.88 -25.85
CA HIS A 109 33.98 -14.74 -24.94
C HIS A 109 33.07 -15.39 -23.90
N TYR A 110 32.20 -14.62 -23.25
CA TYR A 110 31.26 -15.15 -22.26
C TYR A 110 30.17 -16.03 -22.88
N LEU A 111 29.71 -15.70 -24.09
CA LEU A 111 28.82 -16.59 -24.84
C LEU A 111 29.49 -17.94 -25.13
N GLY A 112 30.74 -17.95 -25.57
CA GLY A 112 31.49 -19.19 -25.82
C GLY A 112 31.64 -20.07 -24.58
N ILE A 113 31.82 -19.45 -23.39
CA ILE A 113 31.81 -20.17 -22.11
C ILE A 113 30.45 -20.85 -21.89
N ILE A 114 29.34 -20.13 -22.07
CA ILE A 114 27.98 -20.69 -21.91
C ILE A 114 27.72 -21.81 -22.93
N GLU A 115 28.14 -21.65 -24.18
CA GLU A 115 28.02 -22.67 -25.22
C GLU A 115 28.80 -23.94 -24.87
N SER A 116 30.01 -23.81 -24.32
CA SER A 116 30.84 -24.93 -23.89
C SER A 116 30.27 -25.73 -22.70
N MET A 117 29.27 -25.19 -22.00
CA MET A 117 28.57 -25.91 -20.93
C MET A 117 27.55 -26.93 -21.47
N HIS A 118 27.27 -26.92 -22.77
CA HIS A 118 26.41 -27.91 -23.45
C HIS A 118 25.02 -28.10 -22.80
N TYR A 119 24.36 -27.00 -22.43
CA TYR A 119 23.00 -27.05 -21.90
C TYR A 119 22.02 -27.68 -22.90
N GLY A 120 21.13 -28.54 -22.41
CA GLY A 120 20.09 -29.14 -23.25
C GLY A 120 19.07 -28.11 -23.74
N GLY A 121 18.41 -28.41 -24.87
CA GLY A 121 17.46 -27.48 -25.52
C GLY A 121 16.33 -27.00 -24.61
N ALA A 122 15.86 -27.84 -23.67
CA ALA A 122 14.86 -27.44 -22.68
C ALA A 122 15.37 -26.36 -21.72
N CYS A 123 16.62 -26.45 -21.27
CA CYS A 123 17.23 -25.45 -20.39
C CYS A 123 17.40 -24.11 -21.13
N ILE A 124 17.87 -24.16 -22.38
CA ILE A 124 18.01 -22.97 -23.23
C ILE A 124 16.63 -22.32 -23.47
N PHE A 125 15.61 -23.12 -23.78
CA PHE A 125 14.25 -22.62 -23.96
C PHE A 125 13.73 -21.92 -22.70
N LEU A 126 13.88 -22.55 -21.53
CA LEU A 126 13.44 -21.96 -20.26
C LEU A 126 14.17 -20.66 -19.94
N LEU A 127 15.47 -20.57 -20.24
CA LEU A 127 16.23 -19.34 -20.05
C LEU A 127 15.76 -18.23 -21.00
N LYS A 128 15.56 -18.53 -22.28
CA LYS A 128 14.98 -17.59 -23.26
C LYS A 128 13.58 -17.13 -22.82
N TYR A 129 12.76 -18.04 -22.30
CA TYR A 129 11.41 -17.73 -21.82
C TYR A 129 11.45 -16.86 -20.56
N ALA A 130 12.30 -17.19 -19.60
CA ALA A 130 12.46 -16.42 -18.36
C ALA A 130 12.95 -14.99 -18.63
N LEU A 131 13.73 -14.77 -19.69
CA LEU A 131 14.16 -13.43 -20.10
C LEU A 131 13.11 -12.68 -20.93
N SER A 132 12.43 -13.38 -21.85
CA SER A 132 11.46 -12.77 -22.77
C SER A 132 10.12 -12.46 -22.12
N TRP A 133 9.61 -13.34 -21.24
CA TRP A 133 8.28 -13.18 -20.63
C TRP A 133 8.13 -11.89 -19.82
N PRO A 134 9.07 -11.50 -18.94
CA PRO A 134 9.01 -10.23 -18.22
C PRO A 134 8.89 -9.03 -19.17
N PHE A 135 9.65 -9.03 -20.27
CA PHE A 135 9.59 -7.97 -21.27
C PHE A 135 8.23 -7.91 -21.95
N MET A 136 7.73 -9.05 -22.46
CA MET A 136 6.45 -9.11 -23.17
C MET A 136 5.28 -8.71 -22.26
N PHE A 137 5.28 -9.18 -21.00
CA PHE A 137 4.27 -8.80 -20.02
C PHE A 137 4.35 -7.32 -19.65
N HIS A 138 5.55 -6.82 -19.33
CA HIS A 138 5.73 -5.42 -18.93
C HIS A 138 5.32 -4.47 -20.04
N PHE A 139 5.68 -4.78 -21.29
CA PHE A 139 5.30 -4.00 -22.47
C PHE A 139 3.78 -4.00 -22.71
N ALA A 140 3.16 -5.19 -22.81
CA ALA A 140 1.72 -5.29 -23.07
C ALA A 140 0.88 -4.68 -21.93
N ASN A 141 1.26 -4.92 -20.67
CA ASN A 141 0.58 -4.31 -19.54
C ASN A 141 0.87 -2.80 -19.45
N GLY A 142 2.04 -2.33 -19.90
CA GLY A 142 2.37 -0.91 -20.03
C GLY A 142 1.43 -0.18 -21.00
N ILE A 143 1.11 -0.79 -22.15
CA ILE A 143 0.10 -0.25 -23.08
C ILE A 143 -1.27 -0.13 -22.39
N ARG A 144 -1.66 -1.13 -21.60
CA ARG A 144 -2.90 -1.08 -20.79
C ARG A 144 -2.86 0.04 -19.74
N HIS A 145 -1.72 0.26 -19.09
CA HIS A 145 -1.54 1.38 -18.17
C HIS A 145 -1.68 2.74 -18.88
N LEU A 146 -1.07 2.90 -20.06
CA LEU A 146 -1.25 4.11 -20.87
C LEU A 146 -2.71 4.32 -21.29
N ALA A 147 -3.45 3.24 -21.57
CA ALA A 147 -4.89 3.34 -21.81
C ALA A 147 -5.66 3.85 -20.58
N TRP A 148 -5.28 3.40 -19.38
CA TRP A 148 -5.81 3.92 -18.13
C TRP A 148 -5.43 5.39 -17.89
N ASP A 149 -4.21 5.81 -18.23
CA ASP A 149 -3.80 7.20 -18.12
C ASP A 149 -4.62 8.13 -19.04
N MET A 150 -5.14 7.59 -20.15
CA MET A 150 -6.08 8.26 -21.05
C MET A 150 -7.55 8.20 -20.60
N GLY A 151 -7.86 7.63 -19.43
CA GLY A 151 -9.24 7.50 -18.96
C GLY A 151 -10.05 6.37 -19.59
N LYS A 152 -9.43 5.40 -20.28
CA LYS A 152 -10.12 4.31 -21.00
C LYS A 152 -10.04 2.99 -20.25
N GLY A 153 -11.07 2.15 -20.31
CA GLY A 153 -10.98 0.77 -19.81
C GLY A 153 -11.12 0.60 -18.29
N PHE A 154 -11.92 1.45 -17.64
CA PHE A 154 -12.12 1.47 -16.18
C PHE A 154 -13.38 0.73 -15.71
N GLU A 155 -14.22 0.22 -16.62
CA GLU A 155 -15.33 -0.62 -16.17
C GLU A 155 -14.78 -1.92 -15.58
N ASN A 156 -15.34 -2.39 -14.45
CA ASN A 156 -14.85 -3.59 -13.75
C ASN A 156 -14.72 -4.83 -14.67
N LYS A 157 -15.65 -4.99 -15.61
CA LYS A 157 -15.60 -6.07 -16.61
C LYS A 157 -14.40 -5.90 -17.55
N GLU A 158 -14.22 -4.70 -18.10
CA GLU A 158 -13.09 -4.37 -18.98
C GLU A 158 -11.75 -4.52 -18.28
N VAL A 159 -11.66 -4.07 -17.03
CA VAL A 159 -10.44 -4.20 -16.22
C VAL A 159 -10.09 -5.67 -16.03
N ALA A 160 -11.06 -6.54 -15.77
CA ALA A 160 -10.85 -7.97 -15.62
C ALA A 160 -10.44 -8.63 -16.94
N THR A 161 -11.17 -8.34 -18.04
CA THR A 161 -10.89 -8.93 -19.35
C THR A 161 -9.54 -8.50 -19.89
N THR A 162 -9.25 -7.19 -19.88
CA THR A 162 -7.95 -6.65 -20.33
C THR A 162 -6.79 -7.21 -19.53
N GLY A 163 -6.96 -7.46 -18.23
CA GLY A 163 -5.93 -8.06 -17.38
C GLY A 163 -5.57 -9.49 -17.82
N VAL A 164 -6.58 -10.32 -18.10
CA VAL A 164 -6.36 -11.69 -18.60
C VAL A 164 -5.82 -11.68 -20.02
N THR A 165 -6.35 -10.83 -20.89
CA THR A 165 -5.90 -10.68 -22.29
C THR A 165 -4.42 -10.31 -22.37
N VAL A 166 -3.97 -9.35 -21.57
CA VAL A 166 -2.55 -8.96 -21.51
C VAL A 166 -1.67 -10.14 -21.10
N ALA A 167 -2.06 -10.89 -20.07
CA ALA A 167 -1.29 -12.05 -19.61
C ALA A 167 -1.21 -13.16 -20.68
N ALA A 168 -2.31 -13.40 -21.39
CA ALA A 168 -2.38 -14.38 -22.48
C ALA A 168 -1.49 -13.97 -23.67
N ILE A 169 -1.59 -12.73 -24.12
CA ILE A 169 -0.77 -12.18 -25.22
C ILE A 169 0.71 -12.24 -24.85
N ALA A 170 1.08 -11.78 -23.66
CA ALA A 170 2.47 -11.81 -23.20
C ALA A 170 3.05 -13.22 -23.18
N THR A 171 2.26 -14.19 -22.70
CA THR A 171 2.67 -15.60 -22.65
C THR A 171 2.86 -16.19 -24.04
N ALA A 172 1.92 -15.95 -24.97
CA ALA A 172 2.04 -16.42 -26.34
C ALA A 172 3.25 -15.82 -27.05
N LEU A 173 3.45 -14.51 -26.96
CA LEU A 173 4.60 -13.84 -27.57
C LEU A 173 5.93 -14.32 -26.99
N ALA A 174 6.01 -14.52 -25.68
CA ALA A 174 7.22 -15.02 -25.03
C ALA A 174 7.55 -16.44 -25.48
N ILE A 175 6.55 -17.33 -25.63
CA ILE A 175 6.77 -18.67 -26.17
C ILE A 175 7.31 -18.59 -27.60
N ILE A 176 6.67 -17.80 -28.47
CA ILE A 176 7.10 -17.64 -29.86
C ILE A 176 8.57 -17.21 -29.93
N VAL A 177 8.93 -16.15 -29.20
CA VAL A 177 10.32 -15.65 -29.17
C VAL A 177 11.30 -16.65 -28.58
N SER A 178 10.85 -17.51 -27.67
CA SER A 178 11.74 -18.51 -27.03
C SER A 178 12.01 -19.73 -27.90
N VAL A 179 11.13 -20.02 -28.86
CA VAL A 179 11.31 -21.10 -29.84
C VAL A 179 12.20 -20.67 -31.02
N MET A 180 12.17 -19.38 -31.38
CA MET A 180 13.07 -18.78 -32.37
C MET A 180 14.53 -18.79 -31.89
#